data_AF-A0A7N5KEM9-F1
#
_entry.id   AF-A0A7N5KEM9-F1
#
_cell.length_a   1.000
_cell.length_b   1.000
_cell.length_c   1.000
_cell.angle_alpha   90.00
_cell.angle_beta   90.00
_cell.angle_gamma   90.00
#
_symmetry.space_group_name_H-M   'P 1'
#
loop_
_entity.id
_entity.type
_entity.pdbx_description
1 polymer ?
#
loop_
_entity_poly.entity_id
_entity_poly.type
_entity_poly.pdbx_seq_one_letter_code
_entity_poly.pdbx_strand_id
1 'polypeptide(L)' 'MGRKKGFFNMAMDGEPLVWVSFQLFADKVPKTVENFSGGDVFCRNGTDGQSIYGEKFDDENFTLKSKRA' A
#
# COMPACT_ATOMS: atom_id res chain seq x y z
N MET A 1 5.82 12.83 13.46
CA MET A 1 5.22 12.32 12.21
C MET A 1 4.00 11.48 12.58
N GLY A 2 2.79 11.82 12.11
CA GLY A 2 1.53 11.16 12.51
C GLY A 2 1.08 10.06 11.55
N ARG A 3 -0.01 9.35 11.89
CA ARG A 3 -0.62 8.31 11.03
C ARG A 3 -1.16 8.95 9.74
N LYS A 4 -0.90 8.34 8.57
CA LYS A 4 -1.51 8.76 7.30
C LYS A 4 -2.79 7.95 7.06
N LYS A 5 -3.88 8.59 6.64
CA LYS A 5 -5.14 7.91 6.28
C LYS A 5 -5.22 7.77 4.77
N GLY A 6 -5.56 6.58 4.29
CA GLY A 6 -5.74 6.28 2.87
C GLY A 6 -7.12 5.68 2.58
N PHE A 7 -7.49 5.67 1.31
CA PHE A 7 -8.77 5.16 0.84
C PHE A 7 -8.59 4.40 -0.48
N PHE A 8 -9.35 3.32 -0.66
CA PHE A 8 -9.54 2.65 -1.94
C PHE A 8 -11.01 2.71 -2.32
N ASN A 9 -11.28 3.18 -3.54
CA ASN A 9 -12.60 3.09 -4.16
C ASN A 9 -12.58 1.86 -5.06
N MET A 10 -13.32 0.82 -4.65
CA MET A 10 -13.41 -0.42 -5.43
C MET A 10 -14.63 -0.38 -6.33
N ALA A 11 -14.44 -0.73 -7.60
CA ALA A 11 -15.48 -0.83 -8.61
C ALA A 11 -15.30 -2.14 -9.40
N MET A 12 -16.40 -2.74 -9.83
CA MET A 12 -16.43 -3.93 -10.68
C MET A 12 -17.23 -3.59 -11.93
N ASP A 13 -16.65 -3.82 -13.11
CA ASP A 13 -17.26 -3.50 -14.40
C ASP A 13 -17.73 -2.04 -14.54
N GLY A 14 -17.03 -1.12 -13.87
CA GLY A 14 -17.35 0.31 -13.86
C GLY A 14 -18.33 0.73 -12.76
N GLU A 15 -18.99 -0.22 -12.09
CA GLU A 15 -19.94 0.05 -11.02
C GLU A 15 -19.25 0.13 -9.66
N PRO A 16 -19.46 1.21 -8.87
CA PRO A 16 -18.83 1.37 -7.56
C PRO A 16 -19.41 0.36 -6.56
N LEU A 17 -18.52 -0.35 -5.85
CA LEU A 17 -18.89 -1.34 -4.85
C LEU A 17 -18.79 -0.80 -3.43
N VAL A 18 -17.58 -0.35 -3.03
CA VAL A 18 -17.31 0.03 -1.64
C VAL A 18 -16.10 0.95 -1.55
N TRP A 19 -16.08 1.76 -0.49
CA TRP A 19 -14.93 2.56 -0.10
C TRP A 19 -14.28 1.95 1.14
N VAL A 20 -13.02 1.54 0.99
CA VAL A 20 -12.22 1.01 2.10
C VAL A 20 -11.31 2.10 2.61
N SER A 21 -11.38 2.43 3.90
CA SER A 21 -10.44 3.35 4.54
C SER A 21 -9.47 2.60 5.45
N PHE A 22 -8.21 3.04 5.48
CA PHE A 22 -7.17 2.42 6.29
C PHE A 22 -6.21 3.48 6.84
N GLN A 23 -5.43 3.08 7.85
CA GLN A 23 -4.38 3.91 8.44
C GLN A 23 -3.01 3.28 8.20
N LEU A 24 -2.05 4.12 7.83
CA LEU A 24 -0.66 3.78 7.61
C LEU A 24 0.19 4.29 8.79
N PHE A 25 1.06 3.43 9.31
CA PHE A 25 1.90 3.68 10.48
C PHE A 25 3.21 4.38 10.11
N ALA A 26 3.11 5.64 9.66
CA ALA A 26 4.26 6.43 9.22
C ALA A 26 5.28 6.72 10.35
N ASP A 27 4.87 6.55 11.61
CA ASP A 27 5.73 6.63 12.79
C ASP A 27 6.60 5.38 12.99
N LYS A 28 6.26 4.26 12.33
CA LYS A 28 6.97 2.98 12.45
C LYS A 28 7.70 2.59 11.18
N VAL A 29 7.09 2.83 10.02
CA VAL A 29 7.62 2.41 8.70
C VAL A 29 7.43 3.52 7.65
N PRO A 30 8.05 4.70 7.83
CA PRO A 30 7.86 5.85 6.93
C PRO A 30 8.12 5.54 5.45
N LYS A 31 9.16 4.75 5.10
CA LYS A 31 9.46 4.47 3.69
C LYS A 31 8.39 3.58 3.07
N THR A 32 7.95 2.55 3.79
CA THR A 32 6.86 1.68 3.34
C THR A 32 5.55 2.44 3.19
N VAL A 33 5.26 3.40 4.08
CA VAL A 33 4.07 4.26 3.98
C VAL A 33 4.11 5.14 2.73
N GLU A 34 5.26 5.70 2.38
CA GLU A 34 5.42 6.50 1.16
C GLU A 34 5.30 5.64 -0.10
N ASN A 35 5.80 4.41 -0.06
CA ASN A 35 5.70 3.47 -1.17
C ASN A 35 4.27 2.95 -1.43
N PHE A 36 3.33 3.12 -0.50
CA PHE A 36 2.04 2.43 -0.51
C PHE A 36 1.18 2.72 -1.75
N SER A 37 1.42 3.84 -2.46
CA SER A 37 0.73 4.17 -3.72
C SER A 37 1.36 3.54 -4.97
N GLY A 38 2.46 2.79 -4.84
CA GLY A 38 3.05 2.00 -5.93
C GLY A 38 2.33 0.67 -6.16
N GLY A 39 2.93 -0.21 -6.96
CA GLY A 39 2.38 -1.55 -7.26
C GLY A 39 2.24 -1.84 -8.75
N ASP A 40 1.48 -2.89 -9.07
CA ASP A 40 1.22 -3.33 -10.44
C ASP A 40 0.10 -2.51 -11.10
N VAL A 41 0.44 -1.30 -11.56
CA VAL A 41 -0.54 -0.38 -12.15
C VAL A 41 -0.68 -0.57 -13.67
N PHE A 42 0.38 -1.04 -14.33
CA PHE A 42 0.49 -1.08 -15.79
C PHE A 42 0.04 -2.42 -16.39
N CYS A 43 0.65 -3.53 -15.95
CA CYS A 43 0.41 -4.84 -16.55
C CYS A 43 -0.80 -5.56 -15.92
N ARG A 44 -1.12 -5.23 -14.66
CA ARG A 44 -2.32 -5.71 -13.94
C ARG A 44 -2.47 -7.24 -13.96
N ASN A 45 -1.35 -7.95 -13.97
CA ASN A 45 -1.26 -9.40 -14.10
C ASN A 45 -0.47 -10.02 -12.93
N GLY A 46 0.01 -9.19 -12.00
CA GLY A 46 0.80 -9.57 -10.84
C GLY A 46 2.28 -9.83 -11.12
N THR A 47 2.76 -9.63 -12.36
CA THR A 47 4.17 -9.91 -12.72
C THR A 47 5.07 -8.70 -12.55
N ASP A 48 4.49 -7.51 -12.63
CA ASP A 48 5.21 -6.25 -12.49
C ASP A 48 4.75 -5.50 -11.23
N GLY A 49 5.55 -4.53 -10.81
CA GLY A 49 5.24 -3.69 -9.67
C GLY A 49 6.45 -2.84 -9.34
N GLN A 50 6.28 -1.52 -9.39
CA GLN A 50 7.38 -0.60 -9.10
C GLN A 50 7.13 0.10 -7.78
N SER A 51 8.18 0.11 -6.97
CA SER A 51 8.25 1.02 -5.83
C SER A 51 8.59 2.42 -6.33
N ILE A 52 8.25 3.45 -5.54
CA ILE A 52 8.68 4.82 -5.85
C ILE A 52 10.21 5.01 -5.75
N TYR A 53 10.92 3.99 -5.24
CA TYR A 53 12.36 3.97 -5.06
C TYR A 53 13.08 3.11 -6.11
N GLY A 54 12.36 2.49 -7.07
CA GLY A 54 12.90 1.57 -8.07
C GLY A 54 12.19 0.22 -8.09
N GLU A 55 12.83 -0.82 -8.64
CA GLU A 55 12.23 -2.16 -8.76
C GLU A 55 11.93 -2.80 -7.39
N LYS A 56 12.86 -2.68 -6.45
CA LYS A 56 12.75 -3.22 -5.08
C LYS A 56 13.43 -2.26 -4.10
N PHE A 57 13.05 -2.35 -2.82
CA PHE A 57 13.70 -1.64 -1.72
C PHE A 57 13.82 -2.58 -0.51
N ASP A 58 14.80 -2.34 0.35
CA ASP A 58 15.07 -3.17 1.52
C ASP A 58 13.94 -3.11 2.56
N ASP A 59 13.74 -4.21 3.29
CA ASP A 59 12.83 -4.27 4.43
C ASP A 59 13.19 -3.22 5.48
N GLU A 60 12.24 -2.34 5.81
CA GLU A 60 12.51 -1.22 6.72
C GLU A 60 12.67 -1.70 8.17
N ASN A 61 11.69 -2.44 8.70
CA ASN A 61 11.75 -3.14 9.98
C ASN A 61 10.52 -4.06 10.18
N PHE A 62 10.57 -4.90 11.23
CA PHE A 62 9.50 -5.83 11.61
C PHE A 62 8.83 -5.51 12.95
N THR A 63 8.73 -4.21 13.30
CA THR A 63 8.15 -3.76 14.59
C THR A 63 6.65 -4.03 14.70
N LEU A 64 5.92 -3.97 13.59
CA LEU A 64 4.51 -4.31 13.52
C LEU A 64 4.35 -5.83 13.36
N LYS A 65 3.49 -6.45 14.17
CA LYS A 65 3.15 -7.87 14.08
C LYS A 65 1.79 -8.05 13.42
N SER A 66 1.66 -9.06 12.57
CA SER A 66 0.33 -9.51 12.13
C SER A 66 -0.43 -10.01 13.35
N LYS A 67 -1.58 -9.39 13.62
CA LYS A 67 -2.41 -9.72 14.80
C LYS A 67 -3.55 -10.69 14.47
N ARG A 68 -3.76 -11.00 13.20
CA ARG A 68 -4.85 -11.86 12.68
C ARG A 68 -4.34 -12.60 11.44
N ALA A 69 -4.63 -13.89 11.36
CA ALA A 69 -4.39 -14.72 10.18
C ALA A 69 -5.62 -14.68 9.27
#